data_AF-A0A162B5D5-F1
#
_entry.id   AF-A0A162B5D5-F1
#
_cell.length_a   1.000
_cell.length_b   1.000
_cell.length_c   1.000
_cell.angle_alpha   90.00
_cell.angle_beta   90.00
_cell.angle_gamma   90.00
#
_symmetry.space_group_name_H-M   'P 1'
#
loop_
_entity.id
_entity.type
_entity.pdbx_description
1 polymer ?
#
loop_
_entity_poly.entity_id
_entity_poly.type
_entity_poly.pdbx_seq_one_letter_code
_entity_poly.pdbx_strand_id
1 'polypeptide(L)'
;MKIQTKILATTIAALVVAGGYYFYVDNPQPTEALTVQVIAPEAVALEETEVVTQESANIPHEDPQNDSEPLIKVAREDRTEENKLEWRKASPEFREFLDLSSKPLISIEDKDRLTQLMYEPKLIDASRETLLKEVTENELDLVAERKRLDAIEYLSTVLVGKFNSPQIHNAKQLASDVLLNTNTRDEQSEDLRRSLVGDKIELGMALAVYHEEEWAMVKDQLAGMGEKQARLVSHIDELALIKADQLSSNALKLAQRLKNLKEEK
;
A
#
# COMPACT_ATOMS: atom_id res chain seq x y z
N MET A 1 27.83 -31.04 -24.57
CA MET A 1 29.00 -30.40 -23.94
C MET A 1 28.96 -28.86 -23.96
N LYS A 2 29.09 -28.14 -25.09
CA LYS A 2 29.27 -26.66 -25.12
C LYS A 2 28.18 -25.77 -24.47
N ILE A 3 27.04 -26.32 -24.04
CA ILE A 3 25.94 -25.59 -23.39
C ILE A 3 26.07 -25.62 -21.86
N GLN A 4 26.35 -26.79 -21.27
CA GLN A 4 26.49 -26.94 -19.82
C GLN A 4 27.63 -26.10 -19.24
N THR A 5 28.74 -25.93 -19.99
CA THR A 5 29.85 -25.05 -19.59
C THR A 5 29.48 -23.57 -19.58
N LYS A 6 28.50 -23.13 -20.37
CA LYS A 6 27.99 -21.74 -20.30
C LYS A 6 27.12 -21.53 -19.06
N ILE A 7 26.20 -22.46 -18.79
CA ILE A 7 25.31 -22.41 -17.62
C ILE A 7 26.15 -22.36 -16.33
N LEU A 8 27.12 -23.27 -16.19
CA LEU A 8 28.01 -23.33 -15.03
C LEU A 8 28.79 -22.02 -14.83
N ALA A 9 29.30 -21.40 -15.90
CA ALA A 9 30.00 -20.12 -15.83
C ALA A 9 29.09 -18.97 -15.37
N THR A 10 27.83 -18.92 -15.83
CA THR A 10 26.86 -17.91 -15.36
C THR A 10 26.46 -18.10 -13.89
N THR A 11 26.30 -19.35 -13.42
CA THR A 11 25.98 -19.62 -12.01
C THR A 11 27.14 -19.23 -11.08
N ILE A 12 28.39 -19.53 -11.46
CA ILE A 12 29.57 -19.12 -10.69
C ILE A 12 29.70 -17.60 -10.64
N ALA A 13 29.47 -16.90 -11.77
CA ALA A 13 29.51 -15.43 -11.80
C ALA A 13 28.46 -14.79 -10.88
N ALA A 14 27.22 -15.33 -10.87
CA ALA A 14 26.16 -14.87 -9.97
C ALA A 14 26.53 -15.07 -8.48
N LEU A 15 27.08 -16.24 -8.12
CA LEU A 15 27.51 -16.54 -6.75
C LEU A 15 28.66 -15.64 -6.27
N VAL A 16 29.61 -15.29 -7.15
CA VAL A 16 30.71 -14.36 -6.79
C VAL A 16 30.18 -12.93 -6.56
N VAL A 17 29.22 -12.47 -7.35
CA VAL A 17 28.60 -11.15 -7.15
C VAL A 17 27.76 -11.12 -5.87
N ALA A 18 26.93 -12.15 -5.62
CA ALA A 18 26.13 -12.25 -4.41
C ALA A 18 26.99 -12.35 -3.14
N GLY A 19 28.01 -13.21 -3.13
CA GLY A 19 28.93 -13.35 -2.01
C GLY A 19 29.76 -12.09 -1.75
N GLY A 20 30.22 -11.42 -2.81
CA GLY A 20 30.93 -10.14 -2.70
C GLY A 20 30.07 -9.00 -2.15
N TYR A 21 28.77 -8.97 -2.49
CA TYR A 21 27.81 -8.02 -1.92
C TYR A 21 27.58 -8.27 -0.43
N TYR A 22 27.34 -9.53 -0.04
CA TYR A 22 27.14 -9.92 1.36
C TYR A 22 28.35 -9.53 2.25
N PHE A 23 29.57 -9.83 1.78
CA PHE A 23 30.81 -9.49 2.49
C PHE A 23 31.07 -7.98 2.64
N TYR A 24 30.42 -7.14 1.82
CA TYR A 24 30.53 -5.67 1.88
C TYR A 24 29.49 -5.04 2.82
N VAL A 25 28.34 -5.70 3.02
CA VAL A 25 27.27 -5.22 3.91
C VAL A 25 27.59 -5.56 5.38
N ASP A 26 28.15 -6.75 5.66
CA ASP A 26 28.41 -7.23 7.03
C ASP A 26 29.69 -6.68 7.69
N ASN A 27 30.41 -5.74 7.06
CA ASN A 27 31.64 -5.14 7.62
C ASN A 27 31.74 -3.60 7.43
N PRO A 28 30.81 -2.81 7.99
CA PRO A 28 30.99 -1.36 8.09
C PRO A 28 32.17 -1.06 9.03
N GLN A 29 33.17 -0.30 8.55
CA GLN A 29 34.24 0.19 9.42
C GLN A 29 33.71 1.25 10.41
N PRO A 30 34.28 1.36 11.62
CA PRO A 30 33.80 2.29 12.64
C PRO A 30 34.19 3.73 12.30
N THR A 31 33.29 4.46 11.64
CA THR A 31 33.42 5.91 11.42
C THR A 31 33.26 6.66 12.75
N GLU A 32 34.13 7.64 13.00
CA GLU A 32 34.17 8.38 14.26
C GLU A 32 32.90 9.23 14.49
N ALA A 33 32.41 9.25 15.73
CA ALA A 33 31.17 9.94 16.08
C ALA A 33 31.36 11.47 16.20
N LEU A 34 30.92 12.20 15.17
CA LEU A 34 30.81 13.67 15.21
C LEU A 34 29.67 14.10 16.15
N THR A 35 30.03 14.53 17.35
CA THR A 35 29.11 15.11 18.33
C THR A 35 28.70 16.53 17.95
N VAL A 36 27.55 16.66 17.28
CA VAL A 36 26.90 17.97 17.04
C VAL A 36 26.16 18.41 18.31
N GLN A 37 26.53 19.58 18.85
CA GLN A 37 25.78 20.20 19.95
C GLN A 37 24.48 20.81 19.41
N VAL A 38 23.34 20.42 19.99
CA VAL A 38 22.06 21.05 19.70
C VAL A 38 21.94 22.34 20.53
N ILE A 39 21.98 23.48 19.86
CA ILE A 39 21.56 24.76 20.41
C ILE A 39 20.10 24.96 20.03
N ALA A 40 19.21 25.01 21.01
CA ALA A 40 17.78 25.21 20.78
C ALA A 40 17.48 26.71 20.51
N PRO A 41 16.76 27.06 19.43
CA PRO A 41 16.21 28.40 19.24
C PRO A 41 14.94 28.61 20.08
N GLU A 42 14.66 29.87 20.37
CA GLU A 42 13.65 30.33 21.33
C GLU A 42 12.23 30.34 20.74
N ALA A 43 11.20 30.18 21.57
CA ALA A 43 9.81 30.17 21.12
C ALA A 43 9.30 31.60 20.85
N VAL A 44 8.81 31.85 19.63
CA VAL A 44 8.18 33.12 19.24
C VAL A 44 6.72 32.85 18.87
N ALA A 45 5.79 33.55 19.53
CA ALA A 45 4.37 33.52 19.23
C ALA A 45 3.93 34.86 18.60
N LEU A 46 3.26 34.78 17.46
CA LEU A 46 2.50 35.85 16.81
C LEU A 46 1.22 35.19 16.29
N GLU A 47 0.07 35.45 16.91
CA GLU A 47 -0.87 36.54 16.58
C GLU A 47 -1.73 36.21 15.36
N GLU A 48 -3.03 36.01 15.61
CA GLU A 48 -4.07 35.89 14.60
C GLU A 48 -4.30 37.25 13.92
N THR A 49 -4.77 37.24 12.67
CA THR A 49 -5.27 38.45 12.01
C THR A 49 -6.50 38.10 11.17
N GLU A 50 -7.67 38.49 11.66
CA GLU A 50 -8.91 38.42 10.89
C GLU A 50 -8.84 39.34 9.67
N VAL A 51 -9.36 38.90 8.53
CA VAL A 51 -9.64 39.77 7.38
C VAL A 51 -11.10 39.63 7.00
N VAL A 52 -11.93 40.50 7.60
CA VAL A 52 -13.32 40.71 7.18
C VAL A 52 -13.33 41.34 5.78
N THR A 53 -14.23 40.90 4.91
CA THR A 53 -14.62 41.65 3.70
C THR A 53 -16.12 41.49 3.49
N GLN A 54 -16.83 42.60 3.29
CA GLN A 54 -18.29 42.62 3.23
C GLN A 54 -18.82 42.41 1.80
N GLU A 55 -19.81 41.51 1.71
CA GLU A 55 -21.11 41.68 1.04
C GLU A 55 -21.30 42.81 0.00
N SER A 56 -21.99 42.46 -1.10
CA SER A 56 -22.72 43.41 -1.94
C SER A 56 -23.94 42.73 -2.56
N ALA A 57 -25.10 43.39 -2.50
CA ALA A 57 -26.39 42.79 -2.83
C ALA A 57 -27.26 43.69 -3.74
N ASN A 58 -27.98 43.07 -4.68
CA ASN A 58 -29.32 43.40 -5.20
C ASN A 58 -29.70 42.31 -6.24
N ILE A 59 -30.83 41.57 -6.23
CA ILE A 59 -32.26 41.86 -5.95
C ILE A 59 -32.93 42.57 -7.15
N PRO A 60 -34.13 42.16 -7.66
CA PRO A 60 -34.84 40.86 -7.57
C PRO A 60 -35.38 40.33 -8.93
N HIS A 61 -36.15 39.22 -8.93
CA HIS A 61 -37.38 39.16 -9.73
C HIS A 61 -38.43 38.15 -9.18
N GLU A 62 -39.55 38.70 -8.69
CA GLU A 62 -40.86 38.07 -8.48
C GLU A 62 -41.63 38.03 -9.82
N ASP A 63 -42.65 37.20 -10.12
CA ASP A 63 -43.23 35.91 -9.60
C ASP A 63 -44.20 35.42 -10.76
N PRO A 64 -45.37 34.73 -10.66
CA PRO A 64 -46.03 34.00 -9.57
C PRO A 64 -46.65 32.60 -9.84
N GLN A 65 -46.95 31.92 -8.72
CA GLN A 65 -48.03 30.95 -8.45
C GLN A 65 -48.43 29.84 -9.47
N ASN A 66 -48.39 28.59 -8.99
CA ASN A 66 -49.62 27.77 -8.90
C ASN A 66 -49.55 26.82 -7.68
N ASP A 67 -50.70 26.54 -7.06
CA ASP A 67 -50.83 25.87 -5.76
C ASP A 67 -51.16 24.35 -5.85
N SER A 68 -51.12 23.67 -4.69
CA SER A 68 -51.59 22.28 -4.44
C SER A 68 -50.61 21.15 -4.83
N GLU A 69 -50.37 20.08 -4.05
CA GLU A 69 -50.92 19.62 -2.75
C GLU A 69 -49.80 18.94 -1.91
N PRO A 70 -49.98 18.69 -0.59
CA PRO A 70 -48.86 18.33 0.30
C PRO A 70 -48.56 16.83 0.35
N LEU A 71 -47.33 16.44 -0.05
CA LEU A 71 -46.77 15.12 0.27
C LEU A 71 -45.75 15.21 1.42
N ILE A 72 -45.95 14.35 2.41
CA ILE A 72 -45.24 14.30 3.69
C ILE A 72 -43.74 14.09 3.48
N LYS A 73 -42.95 15.17 3.53
CA LYS A 73 -41.50 15.08 3.72
C LYS A 73 -41.22 14.89 5.20
N VAL A 74 -40.88 13.65 5.57
CA VAL A 74 -40.33 13.31 6.89
C VAL A 74 -39.07 14.14 7.11
N ALA A 75 -39.03 14.91 8.20
CA ALA A 75 -37.85 15.68 8.59
C ALA A 75 -36.65 14.75 8.81
N ARG A 76 -35.67 14.80 7.91
CA ARG A 76 -34.45 13.98 7.95
C ARG A 76 -33.23 14.72 7.39
N GLU A 77 -33.19 16.02 7.64
CA GLU A 77 -32.03 16.91 7.44
C GLU A 77 -31.27 17.02 8.78
N ASP A 78 -29.99 17.42 8.73
CA ASP A 78 -29.00 17.58 9.84
C ASP A 78 -27.97 16.47 10.14
N ARG A 79 -27.58 15.61 9.17
CA ARG A 79 -26.34 14.78 9.27
C ARG A 79 -25.55 14.61 7.95
N THR A 80 -25.76 15.48 6.97
CA THR A 80 -25.65 15.05 5.56
C THR A 80 -24.78 15.89 4.61
N GLU A 81 -23.95 16.82 5.09
CA GLU A 81 -22.94 17.50 4.23
C GLU A 81 -21.49 17.18 4.59
N GLU A 82 -21.00 17.58 5.78
CA GLU A 82 -19.55 17.51 6.10
C GLU A 82 -18.94 16.09 6.04
N ASN A 83 -19.74 15.05 6.32
CA ASN A 83 -19.27 13.67 6.37
C ASN A 83 -19.35 12.90 5.03
N LYS A 84 -19.83 13.52 3.93
CA LYS A 84 -20.14 12.81 2.67
C LYS A 84 -18.96 12.11 1.98
N LEU A 85 -17.71 12.47 2.30
CA LEU A 85 -16.51 12.05 1.56
C LEU A 85 -15.39 11.46 2.44
N GLU A 86 -15.67 11.00 3.67
CA GLU A 86 -14.61 10.46 4.55
C GLU A 86 -13.84 9.30 3.92
N TRP A 87 -14.53 8.38 3.23
CA TRP A 87 -13.93 7.27 2.47
C TRP A 87 -12.98 7.70 1.33
N ARG A 88 -12.97 8.99 0.92
CA ARG A 88 -11.99 9.52 -0.04
C ARG A 88 -10.71 10.04 0.62
N LYS A 89 -10.75 10.35 1.91
CA LYS A 89 -9.58 10.81 2.67
C LYS A 89 -8.70 9.60 3.01
N ALA A 90 -7.38 9.78 2.98
CA ALA A 90 -6.46 8.80 3.52
C ALA A 90 -6.57 8.74 5.05
N SER A 91 -6.57 7.50 5.56
CA SER A 91 -6.64 7.17 6.98
C SER A 91 -5.52 7.88 7.76
N PRO A 92 -5.77 8.42 8.97
CA PRO A 92 -4.80 9.24 9.70
C PRO A 92 -3.40 8.62 9.84
N GLU A 93 -3.36 7.30 9.96
CA GLU A 93 -2.18 6.48 10.19
C GLU A 93 -1.31 6.40 8.91
N PHE A 94 -1.93 6.17 7.75
CA PHE A 94 -1.23 5.97 6.47
C PHE A 94 -1.09 7.25 5.64
N ARG A 95 -1.72 8.36 6.03
CA ARG A 95 -1.82 9.60 5.23
C ARG A 95 -0.48 10.14 4.72
N GLU A 96 0.53 10.20 5.57
CA GLU A 96 1.86 10.70 5.19
C GLU A 96 2.56 9.73 4.23
N PHE A 97 2.46 8.42 4.50
CA PHE A 97 2.97 7.39 3.61
C PHE A 97 2.34 7.47 2.21
N LEU A 98 1.02 7.70 2.12
CA LEU A 98 0.29 7.76 0.85
C LEU A 98 0.52 9.05 0.04
N ASP A 99 0.77 10.20 0.70
CA ASP A 99 1.26 11.41 0.01
C ASP A 99 2.64 11.15 -0.61
N LEU A 100 3.56 10.55 0.14
CA LEU A 100 4.92 10.27 -0.30
C LEU A 100 5.00 9.11 -1.31
N SER A 101 4.15 8.07 -1.21
CA SER A 101 4.14 6.92 -2.13
C SER A 101 3.68 7.31 -3.54
N SER A 102 2.69 8.21 -3.62
CA SER A 102 1.99 8.56 -4.85
C SER A 102 2.65 9.68 -5.66
N LYS A 103 3.46 10.55 -5.02
CA LYS A 103 4.11 11.70 -5.68
C LYS A 103 5.53 11.40 -6.19
N PRO A 104 6.02 12.10 -7.23
CA PRO A 104 7.43 12.04 -7.62
C PRO A 104 8.34 12.60 -6.51
N LEU A 105 9.13 11.74 -5.88
CA LEU A 105 10.08 12.10 -4.82
C LEU A 105 11.25 12.92 -5.38
N ILE A 106 11.11 14.25 -5.45
CA ILE A 106 12.13 15.14 -6.02
C ILE A 106 13.20 15.49 -4.97
N SER A 107 12.79 15.95 -3.78
CA SER A 107 13.71 16.33 -2.69
C SER A 107 14.45 15.13 -2.09
N ILE A 108 15.45 15.38 -1.26
CA ILE A 108 16.06 14.33 -0.43
C ILE A 108 15.18 14.07 0.79
N GLU A 109 14.61 15.13 1.39
CA GLU A 109 13.75 15.02 2.58
C GLU A 109 12.52 14.10 2.37
N ASP A 110 11.84 14.18 1.21
CA ASP A 110 10.71 13.29 0.89
C ASP A 110 11.15 11.81 0.82
N LYS A 111 12.36 11.54 0.31
CA LYS A 111 12.91 10.18 0.18
C LYS A 111 13.30 9.61 1.54
N ASP A 112 13.96 10.42 2.36
CA ASP A 112 14.38 10.04 3.71
C ASP A 112 13.15 9.85 4.60
N ARG A 113 12.13 10.72 4.51
CA ARG A 113 10.89 10.58 5.29
C ARG A 113 10.05 9.37 4.85
N LEU A 114 9.94 9.10 3.55
CA LEU A 114 9.30 7.86 3.09
C LEU A 114 10.07 6.63 3.60
N THR A 115 11.40 6.66 3.53
CA THR A 115 12.23 5.55 4.05
C THR A 115 12.05 5.36 5.55
N GLN A 116 11.93 6.43 6.34
CA GLN A 116 11.58 6.35 7.76
C GLN A 116 10.22 5.70 7.99
N LEU A 117 9.17 6.10 7.25
CA LEU A 117 7.84 5.48 7.34
C LEU A 117 7.86 3.98 6.99
N MET A 118 8.69 3.59 6.01
CA MET A 118 8.93 2.17 5.69
C MET A 118 9.64 1.41 6.83
N TYR A 119 10.22 2.10 7.82
CA TYR A 119 10.86 1.50 9.00
C TYR A 119 9.98 1.57 10.26
N GLU A 120 8.98 2.46 10.32
CA GLU A 120 8.11 2.65 11.49
C GLU A 120 7.22 1.42 11.78
N PRO A 121 7.36 0.73 12.94
CA PRO A 121 6.55 -0.46 13.25
C PRO A 121 5.07 -0.14 13.42
N LYS A 122 4.73 1.11 13.80
CA LYS A 122 3.35 1.56 13.98
C LYS A 122 2.46 1.35 12.75
N LEU A 123 3.01 1.42 11.54
CA LEU A 123 2.24 1.19 10.32
C LEU A 123 1.94 -0.30 10.10
N ILE A 124 2.85 -1.20 10.50
CA ILE A 124 2.57 -2.64 10.56
C ILE A 124 1.49 -2.93 11.61
N ASP A 125 1.58 -2.31 12.78
CA ASP A 125 0.60 -2.50 13.86
C ASP A 125 -0.80 -1.98 13.45
N ALA A 126 -0.87 -0.81 12.81
CA ALA A 126 -2.11 -0.26 12.25
C ALA A 126 -2.68 -1.13 11.11
N SER A 127 -1.83 -1.67 10.23
CA SER A 127 -2.26 -2.65 9.22
C SER A 127 -2.76 -3.93 9.87
N ARG A 128 -2.13 -4.39 10.96
CA ARG A 128 -2.53 -5.60 11.70
C ARG A 128 -3.90 -5.44 12.35
N GLU A 129 -4.13 -4.34 13.06
CA GLU A 129 -5.43 -4.01 13.64
C GLU A 129 -6.52 -3.92 12.55
N THR A 130 -6.22 -3.23 11.44
CA THR A 130 -7.18 -2.95 10.37
C THR A 130 -7.56 -4.21 9.57
N LEU A 131 -6.59 -5.06 9.21
CA LEU A 131 -6.81 -6.19 8.29
C LEU A 131 -7.18 -7.50 9.01
N LEU A 132 -6.89 -7.63 10.31
CA LEU A 132 -7.32 -8.77 11.14
C LEU A 132 -8.54 -8.47 12.01
N LYS A 133 -9.13 -7.26 11.93
CA LYS A 133 -10.41 -6.94 12.58
C LYS A 133 -11.50 -7.96 12.17
N GLU A 134 -12.27 -8.43 13.14
CA GLU A 134 -13.48 -9.20 12.88
C GLU A 134 -14.50 -8.36 12.08
N VAL A 135 -14.92 -8.87 10.92
CA VAL A 135 -15.96 -8.27 10.08
C VAL A 135 -17.31 -8.81 10.52
N THR A 136 -17.87 -8.19 11.55
CA THR A 136 -19.21 -8.50 12.11
C THR A 136 -20.35 -8.11 11.16
N GLU A 137 -20.09 -7.11 10.33
CA GLU A 137 -20.98 -6.43 9.42
C GLU A 137 -21.34 -7.32 8.20
N ASN A 138 -22.56 -7.14 7.67
CA ASN A 138 -23.04 -7.86 6.48
C ASN A 138 -23.01 -7.02 5.19
N GLU A 139 -22.88 -5.69 5.29
CA GLU A 139 -22.84 -4.77 4.15
C GLU A 139 -21.48 -4.03 4.08
N LEU A 140 -21.15 -3.49 2.91
CA LEU A 140 -19.87 -2.85 2.65
C LEU A 140 -19.86 -1.41 3.20
N ASP A 141 -19.16 -1.20 4.32
CA ASP A 141 -18.77 0.15 4.76
C ASP A 141 -17.54 0.62 3.97
N LEU A 142 -17.73 1.69 3.19
CA LEU A 142 -16.69 2.33 2.37
C LEU A 142 -15.57 2.98 3.20
N VAL A 143 -15.83 3.37 4.46
CA VAL A 143 -14.81 3.92 5.35
C VAL A 143 -13.95 2.80 5.92
N ALA A 144 -14.55 1.69 6.34
CA ALA A 144 -13.81 0.48 6.73
C ALA A 144 -13.05 -0.14 5.54
N GLU A 145 -13.63 -0.16 4.35
CA GLU A 145 -12.93 -0.55 3.11
C GLU A 145 -11.74 0.36 2.83
N ARG A 146 -11.92 1.69 2.90
CA ARG A 146 -10.81 2.61 2.66
C ARG A 146 -9.63 2.38 3.59
N LYS A 147 -9.90 2.13 4.88
CA LYS A 147 -8.86 1.78 5.87
C LYS A 147 -8.10 0.51 5.49
N ARG A 148 -8.80 -0.54 5.02
CA ARG A 148 -8.14 -1.76 4.52
C ARG A 148 -7.28 -1.44 3.29
N LEU A 149 -7.81 -0.74 2.29
CA LEU A 149 -7.05 -0.39 1.09
C LEU A 149 -5.77 0.42 1.38
N ASP A 150 -5.84 1.40 2.29
CA ASP A 150 -4.65 2.16 2.74
C ASP A 150 -3.60 1.23 3.40
N ALA A 151 -4.05 0.29 4.23
CA ALA A 151 -3.19 -0.71 4.88
C ALA A 151 -2.62 -1.76 3.90
N ILE A 152 -3.36 -2.12 2.85
CA ILE A 152 -2.92 -3.00 1.76
C ILE A 152 -1.85 -2.30 0.91
N GLU A 153 -2.02 -1.01 0.55
CA GLU A 153 -1.01 -0.28 -0.22
C GLU A 153 0.31 -0.17 0.54
N TYR A 154 0.27 0.06 1.86
CA TYR A 154 1.46 0.02 2.71
C TYR A 154 2.13 -1.36 2.70
N LEU A 155 1.40 -2.44 3.02
CA LEU A 155 1.98 -3.78 3.09
C LEU A 155 2.51 -4.26 1.73
N SER A 156 1.76 -4.06 0.65
CA SER A 156 2.23 -4.39 -0.70
C SER A 156 3.47 -3.57 -1.09
N THR A 157 3.59 -2.31 -0.63
CA THR A 157 4.83 -1.51 -0.84
C THR A 157 6.01 -2.04 -0.03
N VAL A 158 5.80 -2.55 1.18
CA VAL A 158 6.84 -3.25 1.96
C VAL A 158 7.25 -4.54 1.22
N LEU A 159 6.28 -5.37 0.82
CA LEU A 159 6.50 -6.66 0.17
C LEU A 159 7.17 -6.53 -1.21
N VAL A 160 6.88 -5.50 -2.00
CA VAL A 160 7.59 -5.23 -3.27
C VAL A 160 9.10 -4.96 -3.05
N GLY A 161 9.55 -4.73 -1.81
CA GLY A 161 10.97 -4.71 -1.43
C GLY A 161 11.75 -3.47 -1.88
N LYS A 162 11.13 -2.58 -2.67
CA LYS A 162 11.70 -1.36 -3.28
C LYS A 162 12.54 -0.47 -2.34
N PHE A 163 12.26 -0.52 -1.03
CA PHE A 163 12.88 0.34 0.00
C PHE A 163 13.69 -0.42 1.06
N ASN A 164 13.93 -1.74 0.90
CA ASN A 164 14.67 -2.59 1.85
C ASN A 164 14.22 -2.39 3.32
N SER A 165 12.92 -2.43 3.57
CA SER A 165 12.33 -2.21 4.89
C SER A 165 12.74 -3.31 5.89
N PRO A 166 13.11 -2.97 7.14
CA PRO A 166 13.32 -3.95 8.20
C PRO A 166 12.01 -4.64 8.63
N GLN A 167 10.85 -4.06 8.30
CA GLN A 167 9.53 -4.62 8.59
C GLN A 167 9.14 -5.76 7.63
N ILE A 168 9.99 -6.12 6.65
CA ILE A 168 9.68 -7.13 5.63
C ILE A 168 9.22 -8.47 6.21
N HIS A 169 9.83 -8.94 7.30
CA HIS A 169 9.42 -10.18 7.97
C HIS A 169 8.03 -10.06 8.62
N ASN A 170 7.75 -8.93 9.27
CA ASN A 170 6.46 -8.67 9.91
C ASN A 170 5.34 -8.49 8.88
N ALA A 171 5.64 -7.86 7.73
CA ALA A 171 4.73 -7.72 6.60
C ALA A 171 4.44 -9.06 5.91
N LYS A 172 5.47 -9.92 5.73
CA LYS A 172 5.29 -11.31 5.27
C LYS A 172 4.35 -12.09 6.18
N GLN A 173 4.61 -12.08 7.48
CA GLN A 173 3.77 -12.77 8.45
C GLN A 173 2.32 -12.24 8.42
N LEU A 174 2.13 -10.91 8.44
CA LEU A 174 0.80 -10.31 8.40
C LEU A 174 0.05 -10.61 7.09
N ALA A 175 0.74 -10.66 5.94
CA ALA A 175 0.13 -11.07 4.68
C ALA A 175 -0.37 -12.52 4.74
N SER A 176 0.42 -13.43 5.31
CA SER A 176 0.00 -14.81 5.59
C SER A 176 -1.19 -14.87 6.55
N ASP A 177 -1.15 -14.12 7.65
CA ASP A 177 -2.26 -14.03 8.62
C ASP A 177 -3.57 -13.60 7.92
N VAL A 178 -3.52 -12.57 7.06
CA VAL A 178 -4.68 -12.05 6.31
C VAL A 178 -5.17 -13.04 5.24
N LEU A 179 -4.27 -13.74 4.56
CA LEU A 179 -4.63 -14.78 3.58
C LEU A 179 -5.41 -15.93 4.24
N LEU A 180 -4.96 -16.37 5.42
CA LEU A 180 -5.54 -17.47 6.20
C LEU A 180 -6.83 -17.07 6.96
N ASN A 181 -7.00 -15.78 7.30
CA ASN A 181 -8.16 -15.28 8.06
C ASN A 181 -9.52 -15.60 7.37
N THR A 182 -10.42 -16.30 8.07
CA THR A 182 -11.76 -16.65 7.56
C THR A 182 -12.79 -15.54 7.81
N ASN A 183 -12.58 -14.37 7.19
CA ASN A 183 -13.42 -13.18 7.34
C ASN A 183 -14.65 -13.11 6.39
N THR A 184 -14.69 -13.95 5.35
CA THR A 184 -15.81 -14.03 4.40
C THR A 184 -16.89 -15.02 4.84
N ARG A 185 -18.14 -14.58 4.91
CA ARG A 185 -19.32 -15.37 5.32
C ARG A 185 -20.38 -15.39 4.22
N ASP A 186 -21.22 -16.43 4.18
CA ASP A 186 -22.20 -16.59 3.09
C ASP A 186 -23.44 -15.67 3.28
N GLU A 187 -23.66 -15.14 4.49
CA GLU A 187 -24.68 -14.15 4.84
C GLU A 187 -24.33 -12.69 4.46
N GLN A 188 -23.07 -12.42 4.11
CA GLN A 188 -22.62 -11.08 3.70
C GLN A 188 -23.14 -10.69 2.30
N SER A 189 -23.09 -9.38 1.99
CA SER A 189 -23.32 -8.88 0.65
C SER A 189 -22.23 -9.35 -0.32
N GLU A 190 -22.54 -9.39 -1.62
CA GLU A 190 -21.55 -9.81 -2.61
C GLU A 190 -20.38 -8.82 -2.70
N ASP A 191 -20.64 -7.52 -2.62
CA ASP A 191 -19.60 -6.49 -2.71
C ASP A 191 -18.66 -6.51 -1.49
N LEU A 192 -19.17 -6.77 -0.28
CA LEU A 192 -18.32 -6.97 0.90
C LEU A 192 -17.42 -8.21 0.73
N ARG A 193 -17.96 -9.35 0.27
CA ARG A 193 -17.14 -10.54 -0.03
C ARG A 193 -16.09 -10.26 -1.11
N ARG A 194 -16.47 -9.58 -2.19
CA ARG A 194 -15.53 -9.22 -3.29
C ARG A 194 -14.40 -8.33 -2.79
N SER A 195 -14.71 -7.35 -1.95
CA SER A 195 -13.73 -6.47 -1.30
C SER A 195 -12.73 -7.26 -0.44
N LEU A 196 -13.23 -8.09 0.50
CA LEU A 196 -12.40 -8.94 1.37
C LEU A 196 -11.59 -10.01 0.63
N VAL A 197 -12.05 -10.46 -0.54
CA VAL A 197 -11.29 -11.33 -1.44
C VAL A 197 -10.25 -10.54 -2.25
N GLY A 198 -10.54 -9.29 -2.62
CA GLY A 198 -9.57 -8.37 -3.24
C GLY A 198 -8.38 -8.10 -2.33
N ASP A 199 -8.61 -7.81 -1.05
CA ASP A 199 -7.56 -7.64 -0.03
C ASP A 199 -6.62 -8.86 0.01
N LYS A 200 -7.18 -10.08 -0.08
CA LYS A 200 -6.42 -11.34 -0.14
C LYS A 200 -5.67 -11.52 -1.46
N ILE A 201 -6.25 -11.13 -2.60
CA ILE A 201 -5.61 -11.27 -3.92
C ILE A 201 -4.38 -10.36 -4.03
N GLU A 202 -4.47 -9.09 -3.61
CA GLU A 202 -3.34 -8.15 -3.68
C GLU A 202 -2.15 -8.63 -2.81
N LEU A 203 -2.39 -9.00 -1.55
CA LEU A 203 -1.35 -9.54 -0.67
C LEU A 203 -0.81 -10.89 -1.15
N GLY A 204 -1.69 -11.76 -1.65
CA GLY A 204 -1.33 -13.04 -2.24
C GLY A 204 -0.41 -12.89 -3.46
N MET A 205 -0.73 -11.96 -4.36
CA MET A 205 0.12 -11.60 -5.50
C MET A 205 1.45 -10.99 -5.05
N ALA A 206 1.45 -10.15 -4.01
CA ALA A 206 2.68 -9.56 -3.47
C ALA A 206 3.61 -10.63 -2.86
N LEU A 207 3.07 -11.66 -2.21
CA LEU A 207 3.89 -12.83 -1.81
C LEU A 207 4.30 -13.65 -3.04
N ALA A 208 3.37 -14.02 -3.92
CA ALA A 208 3.64 -14.91 -5.05
C ALA A 208 4.68 -14.39 -6.06
N VAL A 209 4.80 -13.07 -6.21
CA VAL A 209 5.72 -12.44 -7.18
C VAL A 209 7.09 -12.09 -6.58
N TYR A 210 7.17 -11.81 -5.28
CA TYR A 210 8.39 -11.30 -4.64
C TYR A 210 8.95 -12.21 -3.51
N HIS A 211 8.15 -13.15 -3.00
CA HIS A 211 8.43 -13.99 -1.82
C HIS A 211 7.89 -15.42 -2.03
N GLU A 212 8.40 -16.09 -3.07
CA GLU A 212 7.94 -17.42 -3.50
C GLU A 212 7.97 -18.47 -2.37
N GLU A 213 8.97 -18.40 -1.48
CA GLU A 213 9.11 -19.30 -0.33
C GLU A 213 7.96 -19.14 0.69
N GLU A 214 7.62 -17.90 1.08
CA GLU A 214 6.46 -17.66 1.93
C GLU A 214 5.13 -17.96 1.23
N TRP A 215 5.01 -17.69 -0.07
CA TRP A 215 3.81 -18.05 -0.82
C TRP A 215 3.60 -19.57 -0.88
N ALA A 216 4.65 -20.35 -1.08
CA ALA A 216 4.58 -21.82 -1.02
C ALA A 216 4.07 -22.31 0.35
N MET A 217 4.61 -21.77 1.45
CA MET A 217 4.15 -22.11 2.81
C MET A 217 2.67 -21.75 3.05
N VAL A 218 2.17 -20.65 2.48
CA VAL A 218 0.76 -20.27 2.57
C VAL A 218 -0.13 -21.16 1.69
N LYS A 219 0.33 -21.55 0.49
CA LYS A 219 -0.41 -22.47 -0.39
C LYS A 219 -0.63 -23.84 0.25
N ASP A 220 0.38 -24.41 0.89
CA ASP A 220 0.26 -25.70 1.61
C ASP A 220 -0.78 -25.63 2.74
N GLN A 221 -0.88 -24.50 3.43
CA GLN A 221 -1.88 -24.29 4.50
C GLN A 221 -3.29 -24.08 3.93
N LEU A 222 -3.43 -23.23 2.90
CA LEU A 222 -4.71 -22.97 2.22
C LEU A 222 -5.28 -24.22 1.54
N ALA A 223 -4.44 -25.11 1.02
CA ALA A 223 -4.87 -26.37 0.39
C ALA A 223 -5.67 -27.27 1.34
N GLY A 224 -5.41 -27.21 2.65
CA GLY A 224 -6.16 -27.95 3.67
C GLY A 224 -7.55 -27.36 4.00
N MET A 225 -7.86 -26.14 3.56
CA MET A 225 -9.05 -25.39 4.00
C MET A 225 -10.29 -25.58 3.09
N GLY A 226 -10.13 -26.16 1.90
CA GLY A 226 -11.23 -26.54 1.01
C GLY A 226 -11.28 -25.80 -0.33
N GLU A 227 -12.37 -26.04 -1.08
CA GLU A 227 -12.43 -25.65 -2.50
C GLU A 227 -12.44 -24.12 -2.74
N LYS A 228 -13.08 -23.34 -1.86
CA LYS A 228 -13.09 -21.86 -1.95
C LYS A 228 -11.65 -21.32 -1.92
N GLN A 229 -10.80 -21.87 -1.05
CA GLN A 229 -9.39 -21.50 -0.88
C GLN A 229 -8.51 -22.04 -2.02
N ALA A 230 -8.73 -23.28 -2.49
CA ALA A 230 -8.02 -23.82 -3.64
C ALA A 230 -8.23 -22.99 -4.92
N ARG A 231 -9.44 -22.48 -5.14
CA ARG A 231 -9.76 -21.56 -6.25
C ARG A 231 -9.05 -20.21 -6.09
N LEU A 232 -9.01 -19.65 -4.88
CA LEU A 232 -8.26 -18.42 -4.57
C LEU A 232 -6.76 -18.58 -4.86
N VAL A 233 -6.16 -19.71 -4.47
CA VAL A 233 -4.76 -20.03 -4.74
C VAL A 233 -4.47 -20.10 -6.24
N SER A 234 -5.29 -20.81 -7.02
CA SER A 234 -5.13 -20.89 -8.50
C SER A 234 -5.17 -19.49 -9.12
N HIS A 235 -6.14 -18.67 -8.72
CA HIS A 235 -6.30 -17.33 -9.27
C HIS A 235 -5.11 -16.40 -8.94
N ILE A 236 -4.55 -16.51 -7.73
CA ILE A 236 -3.34 -15.76 -7.35
C ILE A 236 -2.13 -16.24 -8.16
N ASP A 237 -1.93 -17.55 -8.33
CA ASP A 237 -0.84 -18.10 -9.14
C ASP A 237 -0.94 -17.65 -10.62
N GLU A 238 -2.15 -17.64 -11.20
CA GLU A 238 -2.42 -17.15 -12.56
C GLU A 238 -2.06 -15.65 -12.72
N LEU A 239 -2.50 -14.80 -11.80
CA LEU A 239 -2.23 -13.37 -11.83
C LEU A 239 -0.75 -13.05 -11.53
N ALA A 240 -0.12 -13.79 -10.63
CA ALA A 240 1.30 -13.67 -10.31
C ALA A 240 2.20 -14.01 -11.51
N LEU A 241 1.88 -15.08 -12.25
CA LEU A 241 2.58 -15.44 -13.49
C LEU A 241 2.53 -14.30 -14.51
N ILE A 242 1.34 -13.74 -14.76
CA ILE A 242 1.14 -12.59 -15.66
C ILE A 242 1.96 -11.38 -15.20
N LYS A 243 2.03 -11.13 -13.88
CA LYS A 243 2.83 -10.03 -13.31
C LYS A 243 4.33 -10.25 -13.48
N ALA A 244 4.82 -11.47 -13.26
CA ALA A 244 6.23 -11.83 -13.44
C ALA A 244 6.69 -11.65 -14.90
N ASP A 245 5.88 -12.11 -15.86
CA ASP A 245 6.13 -11.89 -17.30
C ASP A 245 6.16 -10.41 -17.68
N GLN A 246 5.25 -9.60 -17.13
CA GLN A 246 5.26 -8.14 -17.34
C GLN A 246 6.53 -7.48 -16.78
N LEU A 247 6.93 -7.85 -15.56
CA LEU A 247 8.15 -7.34 -14.92
C LEU A 247 9.40 -7.71 -15.72
N SER A 248 9.53 -8.98 -16.12
CA SER A 248 10.61 -9.49 -16.99
C SER A 248 10.67 -8.75 -18.33
N SER A 249 9.53 -8.60 -19.00
CA SER A 249 9.40 -7.85 -20.26
C SER A 249 9.82 -6.38 -20.12
N ASN A 250 9.48 -5.74 -19.00
CA ASN A 250 9.81 -4.34 -18.75
C ASN A 250 11.28 -4.14 -18.35
N ALA A 251 11.86 -5.06 -17.56
CA ALA A 251 13.29 -5.08 -17.26
C ALA A 251 14.13 -5.24 -18.54
N LEU A 252 13.73 -6.13 -19.46
CA LEU A 252 14.39 -6.31 -20.75
C LEU A 252 14.35 -5.02 -21.60
N LYS A 253 13.19 -4.36 -21.70
CA LYS A 253 13.04 -3.07 -22.42
C LYS A 253 13.89 -1.97 -21.79
N LEU A 254 13.99 -1.92 -20.45
CA LEU A 254 14.83 -0.96 -19.74
C LEU A 254 16.31 -1.20 -20.04
N ALA A 255 16.78 -2.46 -19.94
CA ALA A 255 18.16 -2.84 -20.24
C ALA A 255 18.55 -2.53 -21.70
N GLN A 256 17.65 -2.75 -22.65
CA GLN A 256 17.85 -2.36 -24.05
C GLN A 256 17.98 -0.84 -24.22
N ARG A 257 17.09 -0.05 -23.61
CA ARG A 257 17.19 1.43 -23.64
C ARG A 257 18.49 1.94 -23.02
N LEU A 258 18.89 1.40 -21.86
CA LEU A 258 20.15 1.76 -21.19
C LEU A 258 21.39 1.35 -21.99
N LYS A 259 21.34 0.23 -22.74
CA LYS A 259 22.39 -0.17 -23.68
C LYS A 259 22.52 0.84 -24.82
N ASN A 260 21.42 1.17 -25.50
CA ASN A 260 21.43 2.11 -26.62
C ASN A 260 21.96 3.49 -26.19
N LEU A 261 21.48 4.02 -25.05
CA LEU A 261 21.95 5.30 -24.47
C LEU A 261 23.43 5.30 -24.04
N LYS A 262 24.08 4.12 -23.99
CA LYS A 262 25.53 3.97 -23.78
C LYS A 262 26.30 3.80 -25.09
N GLU A 263 25.66 3.30 -26.15
CA GLU A 263 26.26 3.14 -27.49
C GLU A 263 26.08 4.41 -28.36
N GLU A 264 25.21 5.34 -27.94
CA GLU A 264 25.00 6.68 -28.51
C GLU A 264 25.88 7.78 -27.85
N LYS A 265 26.88 7.40 -27.03
CA LYS A 265 27.78 8.32 -26.29
C LYS A 265 29.26 7.96 -26.42
#